data_AF-A0A8S2TUJ8-F1
#
_entry.id   AF-A0A8S2TUJ8-F1
#
_cell.length_a   1.000
_cell.length_b   1.000
_cell.length_c   1.000
_cell.angle_alpha   90.00
_cell.angle_beta   90.00
_cell.angle_gamma   90.00
#
_symmetry.space_group_name_H-M   'P 1'
#
loop_
_entity.id
_entity.type
_entity.pdbx_description
1 polymer ?
#
loop_
_entity_poly.entity_id
_entity_poly.type
_entity_poly.pdbx_seq_one_letter_code
_entity_poly.pdbx_strand_id
1 'polypeptide(L)'
;INIGDKSICSKCYAIADTGTTFIVGPSIEIRKINKFIGSEYDYRRGLYTIQCNYSTHLLPVQFQINERIFQLQPNQYLIPLKNNVNVCVSVFVSIFYDLTDSHRNSLWILGDAFLTRYYSIFDLEHKRLGFAKSIAYDQKQMCFDSLYNDDSTTTITTEDDSYPLDDEYANDGRSTTEMYSDVYEDDYN
;
A
#
# COMPACT_ATOMS: atom_id res chain seq x y z
N ILE A 1 10.69 -4.12 -11.61
CA ILE A 1 9.47 -3.35 -11.95
C ILE A 1 9.47 -3.07 -13.44
N ASN A 2 8.46 -3.55 -14.16
CA ASN A 2 8.35 -3.46 -15.60
C ASN A 2 6.98 -2.91 -16.01
N ILE A 3 6.92 -2.24 -17.17
CA ILE A 3 5.67 -1.83 -17.82
C ILE A 3 5.80 -2.22 -19.30
N GLY A 4 5.09 -3.27 -19.70
CA GLY A 4 5.36 -3.94 -20.99
C GLY A 4 6.83 -4.34 -21.09
N ASP A 5 7.47 -4.02 -22.21
CA ASP A 5 8.89 -4.33 -22.47
C ASP A 5 9.88 -3.38 -21.77
N LYS A 6 9.38 -2.42 -20.96
CA LYS A 6 10.22 -1.38 -20.35
C LYS A 6 10.58 -1.75 -18.92
N SER A 7 11.87 -1.97 -18.68
CA SER A 7 12.42 -2.11 -17.34
C SER A 7 12.52 -0.74 -16.65
N ILE A 8 11.72 -0.54 -15.60
CA ILE A 8 11.79 0.65 -14.74
C ILE A 8 12.88 0.48 -13.69
N CYS A 9 12.90 -0.69 -13.05
CA CYS A 9 13.93 -1.07 -12.08
C CYS A 9 14.21 -2.57 -12.15
N SER A 10 15.49 -2.95 -12.19
CA SER A 10 15.92 -4.35 -12.27
C SER A 10 16.54 -4.89 -10.96
N LYS A 11 17.17 -4.04 -10.15
CA LYS A 11 17.80 -4.41 -8.87
C LYS A 11 17.57 -3.31 -7.83
N CYS A 12 16.35 -3.25 -7.31
CA CYS A 12 15.95 -2.32 -6.24
C CYS A 12 15.65 -3.06 -4.96
N TYR A 13 15.70 -2.32 -3.87
CA TYR A 13 15.16 -2.74 -2.58
C TYR A 13 13.71 -2.26 -2.47
N ALA A 14 12.91 -3.00 -1.74
CA ALA A 14 11.55 -2.61 -1.42
C ALA A 14 11.23 -2.94 0.04
N ILE A 15 10.47 -2.06 0.69
CA ILE A 15 9.81 -2.35 1.97
C ILE A 15 8.32 -2.48 1.73
N ALA A 16 7.67 -3.42 2.39
CA ALA A 16 6.22 -3.46 2.51
C ALA A 16 5.83 -2.64 3.74
N ASP A 17 4.99 -1.63 3.55
CA ASP A 17 4.73 -0.62 4.57
C ASP A 17 3.24 -0.30 4.65
N THR A 18 2.58 -0.84 5.67
CA THR A 18 1.16 -0.58 5.95
C THR A 18 0.90 0.86 6.43
N GLY A 19 1.93 1.63 6.76
CA GLY A 19 1.84 3.05 7.13
C GLY A 19 1.84 3.99 5.92
N THR A 20 2.02 3.47 4.71
CA THR A 20 2.09 4.25 3.48
C THR A 20 0.93 3.93 2.54
N THR A 21 0.22 4.95 2.06
CA THR A 21 -0.93 4.76 1.15
C THR A 21 -0.50 4.39 -0.28
N PHE A 22 0.56 5.00 -0.79
CA PHE A 22 0.96 4.94 -2.19
C PHE A 22 2.08 3.93 -2.46
N ILE A 23 2.39 3.69 -3.73
CA ILE A 23 3.67 3.09 -4.10
C ILE A 23 4.66 4.24 -4.27
N VAL A 24 5.67 4.24 -3.40
CA VAL A 24 6.70 5.28 -3.41
C VAL A 24 7.97 4.74 -4.04
N GLY A 25 8.61 5.54 -4.88
CA GLY A 25 9.88 5.17 -5.48
C GLY A 25 10.75 6.38 -5.78
N PRO A 26 11.93 6.16 -6.36
CA PRO A 26 12.84 7.24 -6.72
C PRO A 26 12.23 8.17 -7.78
N SER A 27 12.51 9.46 -7.67
CA SER A 27 11.89 10.52 -8.50
C SER A 27 12.05 10.29 -10.01
N ILE A 28 13.19 9.77 -10.46
CA ILE A 28 13.45 9.54 -11.88
C ILE A 28 12.55 8.41 -12.41
N GLU A 29 12.46 7.31 -11.68
CA GLU A 29 11.67 6.12 -12.01
C GLU A 29 10.18 6.41 -11.94
N ILE A 30 9.72 7.11 -10.90
CA ILE A 30 8.33 7.54 -10.76
C ILE A 30 7.93 8.47 -11.92
N ARG A 31 8.80 9.40 -12.31
CA ARG A 31 8.55 10.24 -13.49
C ARG A 31 8.49 9.42 -14.78
N LYS A 32 9.33 8.40 -14.94
CA LYS A 32 9.26 7.46 -16.09
C LYS A 32 7.92 6.71 -16.10
N ILE A 33 7.49 6.16 -14.97
CA ILE A 33 6.21 5.44 -14.84
C ILE A 33 5.05 6.36 -15.23
N ASN A 34 4.95 7.53 -14.60
CA ASN A 34 3.84 8.45 -14.84
C ASN A 34 3.84 8.98 -16.29
N LYS A 35 5.01 9.18 -16.90
CA LYS A 35 5.12 9.49 -18.33
C LYS A 35 4.60 8.35 -19.21
N PHE A 36 4.82 7.08 -18.85
CA PHE A 36 4.26 5.94 -19.58
C PHE A 36 2.76 5.80 -19.43
N ILE A 37 2.23 6.10 -18.25
CA ILE A 37 0.80 6.11 -17.98
C ILE A 37 0.10 7.27 -18.73
N GLY A 38 0.83 8.34 -19.04
CA GLY A 38 0.26 9.56 -19.62
C GLY A 38 -0.35 10.49 -18.56
N SER A 39 -0.02 10.29 -17.29
CA SER A 39 -0.43 11.17 -16.20
C SER A 39 0.53 12.34 -16.04
N GLU A 40 -0.01 13.50 -15.70
CA GLU A 40 0.73 14.75 -15.53
C GLU A 40 0.76 15.16 -14.05
N TYR A 41 1.83 15.82 -13.64
CA TYR A 41 1.95 16.29 -12.26
C TYR A 41 1.06 17.50 -12.03
N ASP A 42 0.09 17.37 -11.14
CA ASP A 42 -0.79 18.45 -10.71
C ASP A 42 -0.18 19.15 -9.49
N TYR A 43 0.40 20.33 -9.74
CA TYR A 43 1.00 21.16 -8.69
C TYR A 43 0.04 21.62 -7.60
N ARG A 44 -1.27 21.69 -7.87
CA ARG A 44 -2.27 22.07 -6.85
C ARG A 44 -2.56 20.91 -5.90
N ARG A 45 -2.45 19.67 -6.39
CA ARG A 45 -2.72 18.45 -5.61
C ARG A 45 -1.45 17.79 -5.08
N GLY A 46 -0.28 18.12 -5.63
CA GLY A 46 0.99 17.46 -5.32
C GLY A 46 1.05 16.00 -5.79
N LEU A 47 0.25 15.64 -6.79
CA LEU A 47 0.06 14.26 -7.25
C LEU A 47 0.00 14.19 -8.77
N TYR A 48 0.31 13.02 -9.33
CA TYR A 48 0.11 12.75 -10.75
C TYR A 48 -1.36 12.43 -11.04
N THR A 49 -1.93 13.09 -12.05
CA THR A 49 -3.34 12.95 -12.43
C THR A 49 -3.51 12.71 -13.93
N ILE A 50 -4.60 12.05 -14.29
CA ILE A 50 -5.01 11.78 -15.67
C ILE A 50 -6.53 11.76 -15.74
N GLN A 51 -7.11 11.95 -16.93
CA GLN A 51 -8.52 11.59 -17.13
C GLN A 51 -8.69 10.08 -16.88
N CYS A 52 -9.72 9.68 -16.14
CA CYS A 52 -10.04 8.28 -15.88
C CYS A 52 -10.52 7.59 -17.17
N ASN A 53 -9.60 7.31 -18.09
CA ASN A 53 -9.83 6.47 -19.25
C ASN A 53 -8.97 5.22 -19.14
N TYR A 54 -9.59 4.09 -18.78
CA TYR A 54 -8.90 2.79 -18.75
C TYR A 54 -8.71 2.22 -20.17
N SER A 55 -8.13 3.04 -21.06
CA SER A 55 -7.97 2.75 -22.47
C SER A 55 -7.05 1.54 -22.68
N THR A 56 -7.20 0.88 -23.83
CA THR A 56 -6.44 -0.32 -24.22
C THR A 56 -4.92 -0.10 -24.30
N HIS A 57 -4.43 1.14 -24.26
CA HIS A 57 -3.01 1.44 -24.27
C HIS A 57 -2.37 1.43 -22.86
N LEU A 58 -3.16 1.44 -21.79
CA LEU A 58 -2.64 1.33 -20.43
C LEU A 58 -2.23 -0.11 -20.14
N LEU A 59 -0.97 -0.29 -19.73
CA LEU A 59 -0.39 -1.61 -19.49
C LEU A 59 -0.36 -1.93 -17.99
N PRO A 60 -0.41 -3.22 -17.61
CA PRO A 60 -0.16 -3.62 -16.24
C PRO A 60 1.25 -3.21 -15.79
N VAL A 61 1.38 -2.77 -14.54
CA VAL A 61 2.69 -2.56 -13.90
C VAL A 61 3.07 -3.83 -13.16
N GLN A 62 4.21 -4.41 -13.52
CA GLN A 62 4.67 -5.69 -13.01
C GLN A 62 5.81 -5.53 -12.01
N PHE A 63 5.60 -6.03 -10.80
CA PHE A 63 6.57 -6.17 -9.73
C PHE A 63 7.05 -7.61 -9.72
N GLN A 64 8.27 -7.84 -10.20
CA GLN A 64 8.93 -9.11 -10.04
C GLN A 64 9.67 -9.12 -8.71
N ILE A 65 9.26 -10.02 -7.81
CA ILE A 65 9.89 -10.27 -6.52
C ILE A 65 10.33 -11.73 -6.55
N ASN A 66 11.64 -11.95 -6.55
CA ASN A 66 12.25 -13.25 -6.84
C ASN A 66 11.72 -13.84 -8.17
N GLU A 67 11.13 -15.04 -8.13
CA GLU A 67 10.61 -15.76 -9.29
C GLU A 67 9.10 -15.55 -9.50
N ARG A 68 8.48 -14.61 -8.79
CA ARG A 68 7.03 -14.36 -8.85
C ARG A 68 6.76 -12.96 -9.37
N ILE A 69 5.73 -12.86 -10.22
CA ILE A 69 5.26 -11.61 -10.80
C ILE A 69 3.95 -11.22 -10.12
N PHE A 70 3.96 -10.04 -9.51
CA PHE A 70 2.80 -9.36 -8.94
C PHE A 70 2.47 -8.19 -9.84
N GLN A 71 1.25 -8.13 -10.37
CA GLN A 71 0.85 -7.10 -11.33
C GLN A 71 -0.28 -6.23 -10.80
N LEU A 72 -0.21 -4.94 -11.11
CA LEU A 72 -1.31 -4.00 -10.93
C LEU A 72 -1.90 -3.68 -12.30
N GLN A 73 -3.19 -3.91 -12.44
CA GLN A 73 -3.97 -3.54 -13.62
C GLN A 73 -4.26 -2.02 -13.62
N PRO A 74 -4.57 -1.42 -14.78
CA PRO A 74 -4.85 0.03 -14.88
C PRO A 74 -5.85 0.57 -13.85
N ASN A 75 -6.94 -0.15 -13.62
CA ASN A 75 -7.95 0.19 -12.62
C ASN A 75 -7.48 0.03 -11.16
N GLN A 76 -6.33 -0.58 -10.93
CA GLN A 76 -5.74 -0.76 -9.60
C GLN A 76 -4.68 0.29 -9.27
N TYR A 77 -4.09 0.93 -10.29
CA TYR A 77 -3.08 1.98 -10.09
C TYR A 77 -3.53 3.39 -10.51
N LEU A 78 -4.72 3.52 -11.11
CA LEU A 78 -5.39 4.79 -11.37
C LEU A 78 -6.70 4.85 -10.57
N ILE A 79 -6.70 5.67 -9.52
CA ILE A 79 -7.79 5.75 -8.56
C ILE A 79 -8.62 7.03 -8.81
N PRO A 80 -9.93 6.93 -9.08
CA PRO A 80 -10.78 8.09 -9.27
C PRO A 80 -10.81 9.00 -8.04
N LEU A 81 -10.76 10.32 -8.25
CA LEU A 81 -10.95 11.29 -7.17
C LEU A 81 -12.39 11.26 -6.68
N LYS A 82 -12.58 11.26 -5.35
CA LYS A 82 -13.91 11.27 -4.72
C LYS A 82 -14.77 12.47 -5.16
N ASN A 83 -14.16 13.63 -5.37
CA ASN A 83 -14.85 14.86 -5.77
C ASN A 83 -14.90 15.07 -7.30
N ASN A 84 -14.25 14.23 -8.09
CA ASN A 84 -14.31 14.26 -9.55
C ASN A 84 -13.93 12.89 -10.12
N VAL A 85 -14.93 12.03 -10.29
CA VAL A 85 -14.75 10.64 -10.74
C VAL A 85 -14.16 10.51 -12.15
N ASN A 86 -14.12 11.60 -12.93
CA ASN A 86 -13.48 11.63 -14.25
C ASN A 86 -11.97 11.90 -14.18
N VAL A 87 -11.44 12.27 -13.02
CA VAL A 87 -10.00 12.51 -12.82
C VAL A 87 -9.45 11.44 -11.90
N CYS A 88 -8.43 10.74 -12.37
CA CYS A 88 -7.76 9.66 -11.65
C CYS A 88 -6.41 10.14 -11.13
N VAL A 89 -6.07 9.71 -9.92
CA VAL A 89 -4.75 9.85 -9.32
C VAL A 89 -3.96 8.58 -9.62
N SER A 90 -2.72 8.76 -10.07
CA SER A 90 -1.74 7.67 -10.14
C SER A 90 -1.24 7.36 -8.74
N VAL A 91 -1.25 6.07 -8.37
CA VAL A 91 -0.74 5.63 -7.06
C VAL A 91 0.79 5.68 -6.94
N PHE A 92 1.49 6.04 -8.01
CA PHE A 92 2.95 6.12 -8.08
C PHE A 92 3.43 7.53 -7.74
N VAL A 93 4.03 7.68 -6.57
CA VAL A 93 4.51 8.98 -6.06
C VAL A 93 5.99 8.92 -5.69
N SER A 94 6.62 10.08 -5.62
CA SER A 94 7.96 10.21 -5.07
C SER A 94 7.93 11.13 -3.86
N ILE A 95 8.61 10.73 -2.79
CA ILE A 95 8.81 11.56 -1.58
C ILE A 95 10.26 12.05 -1.45
N PHE A 96 11.15 11.63 -2.35
CA PHE A 96 12.57 11.98 -2.31
C PHE A 96 12.84 13.09 -3.33
N TYR A 97 13.00 14.31 -2.85
CA TYR A 97 13.56 15.40 -3.65
C TYR A 97 15.02 15.09 -3.94
N ASP A 98 15.33 14.81 -5.21
CA ASP A 98 16.66 14.64 -5.82
C ASP A 98 17.80 14.38 -4.81
N LEU A 99 17.71 13.24 -4.09
CA LEU A 99 18.71 12.89 -3.11
C LEU A 99 19.90 12.30 -3.87
N THR A 100 21.06 12.92 -3.70
CA THR A 100 22.34 12.49 -4.30
C THR A 100 22.87 11.20 -3.69
N ASP A 101 22.19 10.64 -2.69
CA ASP A 101 22.57 9.40 -2.03
C ASP A 101 22.11 8.17 -2.85
N SER A 102 23.10 7.52 -3.46
CA SER A 102 22.95 6.32 -4.28
C SER A 102 22.16 5.17 -3.62
N HIS A 103 22.12 5.08 -2.29
CA HIS A 103 21.40 4.02 -1.59
C HIS A 103 19.88 4.27 -1.56
N ARG A 104 19.45 5.51 -1.34
CA ARG A 104 18.03 5.92 -1.35
C ARG A 104 17.44 5.93 -2.75
N ASN A 105 18.28 6.04 -3.78
CA ASN A 105 17.89 6.04 -5.18
C ASN A 105 17.44 4.66 -5.72
N SER A 106 17.43 3.62 -4.89
CA SER A 106 16.93 2.29 -5.26
C SER A 106 15.86 1.73 -4.33
N LEU A 107 15.44 2.48 -3.30
CA LEU A 107 14.42 2.03 -2.35
C LEU A 107 13.01 2.32 -2.87
N TRP A 108 12.15 1.31 -2.81
CA TRP A 108 10.72 1.40 -3.05
C TRP A 108 9.93 1.13 -1.77
N ILE A 109 8.77 1.77 -1.64
CA ILE A 109 7.82 1.51 -0.57
C ILE A 109 6.56 0.97 -1.23
N LEU A 110 6.20 -0.26 -0.88
CA LEU A 110 4.99 -0.94 -1.31
C LEU A 110 3.92 -0.71 -0.23
N GLY A 111 3.17 0.38 -0.40
CA GLY A 111 2.07 0.75 0.48
C GLY A 111 0.76 0.06 0.16
N ASP A 112 -0.35 0.60 0.69
CA ASP A 112 -1.71 0.09 0.54
C ASP A 112 -2.12 -0.15 -0.92
N ALA A 113 -1.69 0.71 -1.84
CA ALA A 113 -1.93 0.54 -3.27
C ALA A 113 -1.44 -0.82 -3.81
N PHE A 114 -0.41 -1.41 -3.20
CA PHE A 114 0.07 -2.76 -3.46
C PHE A 114 -0.55 -3.78 -2.47
N LEU A 115 -0.49 -3.51 -1.18
CA LEU A 115 -0.84 -4.47 -0.11
C LEU A 115 -2.33 -4.82 -0.09
N THR A 116 -3.23 -3.93 -0.53
CA THR A 116 -4.66 -4.26 -0.67
C THR A 116 -4.95 -5.25 -1.79
N ARG A 117 -4.02 -5.40 -2.76
CA ARG A 117 -4.14 -6.35 -3.87
C ARG A 117 -3.50 -7.69 -3.55
N TYR A 118 -2.58 -7.70 -2.58
CA TYR A 118 -1.84 -8.88 -2.19
C TYR A 118 -1.86 -9.05 -0.68
N TYR A 119 -2.59 -10.08 -0.22
CA TYR A 119 -2.56 -10.48 1.17
C TYR A 119 -1.12 -10.76 1.58
N SER A 120 -0.71 -10.17 2.71
CA SER A 120 0.68 -10.10 3.13
C SER A 120 0.85 -10.80 4.48
N ILE A 121 1.84 -11.69 4.58
CA ILE A 121 2.20 -12.40 5.82
C ILE A 121 3.60 -11.97 6.22
N PHE A 122 3.72 -11.35 7.39
CA PHE A 122 4.98 -10.95 8.01
C PHE A 122 5.43 -12.05 8.97
N ASP A 123 6.35 -12.90 8.53
CA ASP A 123 6.91 -14.00 9.32
C ASP A 123 8.20 -13.52 9.97
N LEU A 124 8.09 -13.02 11.20
CA LEU A 124 9.19 -12.45 11.97
C LEU A 124 10.20 -13.53 12.39
N GLU A 125 9.73 -14.73 12.74
CA GLU A 125 10.56 -15.86 13.15
C GLU A 125 11.55 -16.23 12.04
N HIS A 126 11.07 -16.34 10.80
CA HIS A 126 11.88 -16.71 9.64
C HIS A 126 12.38 -15.50 8.84
N LYS A 127 12.14 -14.27 9.32
CA LYS A 127 12.56 -13.01 8.68
C LYS A 127 12.17 -12.92 7.20
N ARG A 128 10.93 -13.28 6.87
CA ARG A 128 10.44 -13.33 5.48
C ARG A 128 9.05 -12.71 5.33
N LEU A 129 8.75 -12.31 4.10
CA LEU A 129 7.47 -11.75 3.71
C LEU A 129 6.82 -12.67 2.66
N GLY A 130 5.56 -13.03 2.90
CA GLY A 130 4.75 -13.82 1.98
C GLY A 130 3.68 -12.95 1.33
N PHE A 131 3.44 -13.14 0.03
CA PHE A 131 2.35 -12.49 -0.69
C PHE A 131 1.47 -13.52 -1.40
N ALA A 132 0.16 -13.33 -1.29
CA ALA A 132 -0.85 -14.07 -2.05
C ALA A 132 -1.82 -13.10 -2.71
N LYS A 133 -2.39 -13.45 -3.87
CA LYS A 133 -3.42 -12.61 -4.50
C LYS A 133 -4.59 -12.45 -3.54
N SER A 134 -4.95 -11.21 -3.22
CA SER A 134 -6.12 -10.93 -2.39
C SER A 134 -7.40 -11.23 -3.17
N ILE A 135 -8.42 -11.73 -2.46
CA ILE A 135 -9.79 -11.74 -2.96
C ILE A 135 -10.30 -10.30 -2.92
N ALA A 136 -10.21 -9.60 -4.05
CA ALA A 136 -10.93 -8.35 -4.19
C ALA A 136 -12.44 -8.68 -4.20
N TYR A 137 -13.10 -8.51 -3.05
CA TYR A 137 -14.52 -8.16 -3.10
C TYR A 137 -14.60 -6.83 -3.84
N ASP A 138 -15.36 -6.80 -4.92
CA ASP A 138 -15.59 -5.59 -5.69
C ASP A 138 -15.99 -4.49 -4.69
N GLN A 139 -15.18 -3.43 -4.57
CA GLN A 139 -15.28 -2.40 -3.51
C GLN A 139 -16.61 -1.62 -3.53
N LYS A 140 -17.58 -2.06 -4.33
CA LYS A 140 -18.95 -1.58 -4.32
C LYS A 140 -19.73 -2.01 -3.08
N GLN A 141 -19.32 -3.05 -2.34
CA GLN A 141 -20.16 -3.60 -1.25
C GLN A 141 -19.70 -3.31 0.18
N MET A 142 -18.41 -3.11 0.50
CA MET A 142 -17.98 -3.19 1.91
C MET A 142 -17.74 -1.88 2.67
N CYS A 143 -17.85 -0.70 2.03
CA CYS A 143 -17.81 0.58 2.76
C CYS A 143 -18.98 1.54 2.46
N PHE A 144 -19.98 1.14 1.68
CA PHE A 144 -21.16 1.98 1.41
C PHE A 144 -22.38 1.65 2.29
N ASP A 145 -22.50 0.40 2.78
CA ASP A 145 -23.65 0.00 3.59
C ASP A 145 -23.57 0.47 5.05
N SER A 146 -22.38 0.82 5.55
CA SER A 146 -22.17 1.25 6.94
C SER A 146 -22.36 2.76 7.19
N LEU A 147 -22.52 3.59 6.15
CA LEU A 147 -22.64 5.04 6.31
C LEU A 147 -24.00 5.61 5.85
N TYR A 148 -24.97 4.74 5.54
CA TYR A 148 -26.28 5.18 5.02
C TYR A 148 -27.51 4.56 5.71
N ASN A 149 -27.34 3.77 6.78
CA ASN A 149 -28.45 3.19 7.54
C ASN A 149 -28.36 3.41 9.07
N ASP A 150 -27.67 4.45 9.53
CA ASP A 150 -27.74 4.84 10.95
C ASP A 150 -28.89 5.82 11.19
N ASP A 151 -30.12 5.36 10.94
CA ASP A 151 -31.35 5.97 11.45
C ASP A 151 -32.34 4.90 11.94
N SER A 152 -31.82 3.88 12.61
CA SER A 152 -32.66 2.95 13.37
C SER A 152 -31.93 2.49 14.62
N THR A 153 -32.45 2.96 15.75
CA THR A 153 -32.28 2.46 17.11
C THR A 153 -32.18 0.94 17.14
N THR A 154 -30.95 0.43 17.05
CA THR A 154 -30.66 -1.00 17.24
C THR A 154 -29.97 -1.14 18.58
N THR A 155 -30.71 -1.67 19.54
CA THR A 155 -30.17 -2.11 20.83
C THR A 155 -29.19 -3.25 20.56
N ILE A 156 -27.90 -2.98 20.77
CA ILE A 156 -26.86 -4.00 20.71
C ILE A 156 -27.10 -4.95 21.89
N THR A 157 -27.57 -6.15 21.60
CA THR A 157 -27.42 -7.29 22.51
C THR A 157 -26.10 -7.95 22.16
N THR A 158 -25.21 -8.03 23.14
CA THR A 158 -23.96 -8.76 23.03
C THR A 158 -24.28 -10.26 23.11
N GLU A 159 -24.31 -10.95 21.98
CA GLU A 159 -24.08 -12.39 21.98
C GLU A 159 -22.57 -12.65 22.04
N ASP A 160 -22.21 -13.42 23.05
CA ASP A 160 -20.86 -13.75 23.49
C ASP A 160 -20.30 -14.90 22.65
N ASP A 161 -19.66 -14.59 21.52
CA ASP A 161 -18.85 -15.55 20.78
C ASP A 161 -17.44 -15.62 21.37
N SER A 162 -17.35 -16.25 22.54
CA SER A 162 -16.08 -16.60 23.19
C SER A 162 -15.41 -17.76 22.45
N TYR A 163 -14.39 -17.47 21.66
CA TYR A 163 -13.35 -18.44 21.32
C TYR A 163 -12.37 -18.52 22.49
N PRO A 164 -12.02 -19.72 22.99
CA PRO A 164 -11.09 -19.83 24.11
C PRO A 164 -9.69 -19.39 23.67
N LEU A 165 -9.20 -18.31 24.27
CA LEU A 165 -7.79 -17.95 24.25
C LEU A 165 -7.10 -18.82 25.29
N ASP A 166 -6.06 -19.55 24.87
CA ASP A 166 -5.16 -20.23 25.80
C ASP A 166 -4.43 -19.17 26.65
N ASP A 167 -4.78 -19.11 27.93
CA ASP A 167 -4.17 -18.27 28.95
C ASP A 167 -2.74 -18.75 29.26
N GLU A 168 -1.71 -18.17 28.61
CA GLU A 168 -0.34 -18.30 29.14
C GLU A 168 0.53 -17.03 29.12
N TYR A 169 0.03 -15.86 28.70
CA TYR A 169 0.84 -14.63 28.74
C TYR A 169 0.06 -13.34 29.09
N ALA A 170 -0.87 -13.41 30.03
CA ALA A 170 -1.57 -12.21 30.53
C ALA A 170 -1.49 -12.10 32.05
N ASN A 171 -0.29 -11.83 32.58
CA ASN A 171 -0.13 -11.27 33.92
C ASN A 171 1.23 -10.54 34.06
N ASP A 172 1.38 -9.42 33.36
CA ASP A 172 2.18 -8.32 33.90
C ASP A 172 1.46 -7.01 33.60
N GLY A 173 0.78 -6.48 34.60
CA GLY A 173 -0.13 -5.33 34.51
C GLY A 173 0.59 -4.00 34.33
N ARG A 174 1.40 -3.86 33.27
CA ARG A 174 2.06 -2.60 32.91
C ARG A 174 1.28 -1.82 31.87
N SER A 175 1.26 -0.50 32.06
CA SER A 175 0.67 0.46 31.12
C SER A 175 1.47 0.52 29.82
N THR A 176 0.80 0.75 28.69
CA THR A 176 1.39 0.82 27.33
C THR A 176 2.50 1.87 27.19
N THR A 177 2.59 2.83 28.13
CA THR A 177 3.65 3.84 28.18
C THR A 177 4.98 3.28 28.72
N GLU A 178 4.97 2.24 29.56
CA GLU A 178 6.18 1.64 30.15
C GLU A 178 6.89 0.67 29.19
N MET A 179 6.18 0.14 28.18
CA MET A 179 6.77 -0.76 27.18
C MET A 179 7.64 -0.01 26.14
N TYR A 180 7.51 1.32 26.06
CA TYR A 180 8.26 2.17 25.12
C TYR A 180 9.63 2.60 25.64
N SER A 181 9.90 2.50 26.94
CA SER A 181 11.22 2.83 27.53
C SER A 181 12.23 1.69 27.42
N ASP A 182 11.78 0.43 27.39
CA ASP A 182 12.68 -0.73 27.43
C ASP A 182 13.36 -1.01 26.08
N VAL A 183 12.91 -0.36 25.00
CA VAL A 183 13.50 -0.54 23.64
C VAL A 183 14.71 0.38 23.41
N TYR A 184 14.98 1.35 24.28
CA TYR A 184 16.04 2.35 24.09
C TYR A 184 17.23 2.24 25.07
N GLU A 185 17.21 1.34 26.06
CA GLU A 185 18.34 1.15 26.99
C GLU A 185 19.33 0.04 26.60
N ASP A 186 18.98 -0.86 25.67
CA ASP A 186 19.83 -2.02 25.34
C ASP A 186 20.92 -1.76 24.27
N ASP A 187 21.02 -0.54 23.71
CA ASP A 187 22.00 -0.20 22.65
C ASP A 187 23.23 0.58 23.13
N TYR A 188 23.46 0.69 24.45
CA TYR A 188 24.73 1.21 25.00
C TYR A 188 25.21 0.40 26.21
N ASN A 189 25.81 -0.76 25.95
CA ASN A 189 26.94 -1.31 26.72
C ASN A 189 27.73 -2.36 25.93
#